data_AF-A0AAV3X8M1-F1
#
_entry.id   AF-A0AAV3X8M1-F1
#
_cell.length_a   1.000
_cell.length_b   1.000
_cell.length_c   1.000
_cell.angle_alpha   90.00
_cell.angle_beta   90.00
_cell.angle_gamma   90.00
#
_symmetry.space_group_name_H-M   'P 1'
#
loop_
_entity.id
_entity.type
_entity.pdbx_description
1 polymer ?
#
loop_
_entity_poly.entity_id
_entity_poly.type
_entity_poly.pdbx_seq_one_letter_code
_entity_poly.pdbx_strand_id
1 'polypeptide(L)'
;MPTDAQLRCLYRIAYQLTYLMFQPIQLICIDGRTQNLFILAGQEEEIEFEIAPGWGGAVMSQIDYTAIMSDQELRRYFLNHREDQAAFVAYLARRRERKRPVITTVNDPDFDAKILTAIRQQL
;
A
#
# COMPACT_ATOMS: atom_id res chain seq x y z
N MET A 1 -9.34 -10.48 -10.69
CA MET A 1 -10.17 -10.68 -9.48
C MET A 1 -9.25 -11.04 -8.34
N PRO A 2 -9.45 -10.53 -7.11
CA PRO A 2 -8.56 -10.82 -5.99
C PRO A 2 -8.68 -12.27 -5.53
N THR A 3 -7.58 -12.85 -5.02
CA THR A 3 -7.58 -14.20 -4.44
C THR A 3 -8.12 -14.20 -3.00
N ASP A 4 -8.55 -15.35 -2.48
CA ASP A 4 -9.02 -15.49 -1.09
C ASP A 4 -7.94 -15.02 -0.08
N ALA A 5 -6.68 -15.36 -0.36
CA ALA A 5 -5.55 -14.89 0.41
C ALA A 5 -5.49 -13.35 0.42
N GLN A 6 -5.52 -12.71 -0.75
CA GLN A 6 -5.52 -11.24 -0.86
C GLN A 6 -6.69 -10.60 -0.11
N LEU A 7 -7.88 -11.21 -0.15
CA LEU A 7 -9.05 -10.71 0.57
C LEU A 7 -8.89 -10.80 2.09
N ARG A 8 -8.30 -11.88 2.62
CA ARG A 8 -8.00 -12.01 4.06
C ARG A 8 -6.98 -10.97 4.51
N CYS A 9 -5.94 -10.73 3.71
CA CYS A 9 -4.95 -9.69 3.98
C CYS A 9 -5.58 -8.31 3.98
N LEU A 10 -6.39 -8.02 2.95
CA LEU A 10 -7.13 -6.77 2.83
C LEU A 10 -8.01 -6.53 4.05
N TYR A 11 -8.76 -7.54 4.51
CA TYR A 11 -9.59 -7.43 5.70
C TYR A 11 -8.77 -7.05 6.95
N ARG A 12 -7.64 -7.74 7.19
CA ARG A 12 -6.78 -7.45 8.35
C ARG A 12 -6.21 -6.03 8.31
N ILE A 13 -5.66 -5.63 7.16
CA ILE A 13 -5.08 -4.30 6.98
C ILE A 13 -6.16 -3.21 7.10
N ALA A 14 -7.32 -3.41 6.47
CA ALA A 14 -8.41 -2.46 6.54
C ALA A 14 -8.92 -2.30 7.98
N TYR A 15 -9.06 -3.39 8.73
CA TYR A 15 -9.39 -3.35 10.15
C TYR A 15 -8.36 -2.56 10.95
N GLN A 16 -7.07 -2.82 10.77
CA GLN A 16 -6.02 -2.07 11.47
C GLN A 16 -6.08 -0.57 11.15
N LEU A 17 -6.12 -0.22 9.86
CA LEU A 17 -6.16 1.17 9.42
C LEU A 17 -7.39 1.91 9.96
N THR A 18 -8.58 1.32 9.80
CA THR A 18 -9.82 2.04 10.12
C THR A 18 -10.19 1.97 11.60
N TYR A 19 -10.06 0.81 12.23
CA TYR A 19 -10.56 0.57 13.58
C TYR A 19 -9.52 0.86 14.67
N LEU A 20 -8.24 0.56 14.42
CA LEU A 20 -7.19 0.77 15.42
C LEU A 20 -6.46 2.11 15.23
N MET A 21 -6.32 2.55 13.98
CA MET A 21 -5.46 3.70 13.64
C MET A 21 -6.22 4.92 13.14
N PHE A 22 -7.52 4.80 12.87
CA PHE A 22 -8.38 5.87 12.36
C PHE A 22 -7.86 6.52 11.06
N GLN A 23 -7.11 5.76 10.27
CA GLN A 23 -6.54 6.20 9.00
C GLN A 23 -7.53 5.95 7.85
N PRO A 24 -7.88 6.97 7.05
CA PRO A 24 -8.81 6.81 5.95
C PRO A 24 -8.17 6.01 4.82
N ILE A 25 -8.89 5.01 4.30
CA ILE A 25 -8.49 4.28 3.09
C ILE A 25 -8.94 5.08 1.88
N GLN A 26 -7.99 5.44 1.03
CA GLN A 26 -8.21 6.30 -0.13
C GLN A 26 -8.42 5.48 -1.41
N LEU A 27 -7.66 4.40 -1.56
CA LEU A 27 -7.70 3.54 -2.74
C LEU A 27 -7.47 2.08 -2.36
N ILE A 28 -8.30 1.21 -2.91
CA ILE A 28 -8.04 -0.23 -3.01
C ILE A 28 -8.22 -0.62 -4.47
N CYS A 29 -7.20 -1.20 -5.10
CA CYS A 29 -7.28 -1.60 -6.50
C CYS A 29 -6.40 -2.80 -6.81
N ILE A 30 -6.68 -3.49 -7.92
CA ILE A 30 -5.83 -4.57 -8.43
C ILE A 30 -5.15 -4.05 -9.69
N ASP A 31 -3.82 -4.22 -9.76
CA ASP A 31 -3.07 -3.95 -10.97
C ASP A 31 -3.32 -5.07 -11.99
N GLY A 32 -3.87 -4.70 -13.15
CA GLY A 32 -4.20 -5.65 -14.21
C GLY A 32 -2.99 -6.43 -14.75
N ARG A 33 -1.77 -5.90 -14.67
CA ARG A 33 -0.56 -6.55 -15.17
C ARG A 33 0.02 -7.58 -14.20
N THR A 34 0.11 -7.23 -12.91
CA THR A 34 0.74 -8.08 -11.89
C THR A 34 -0.26 -8.88 -11.07
N GLN A 35 -1.54 -8.49 -11.11
CA GLN A 35 -2.61 -8.95 -10.20
C GLN A 35 -2.33 -8.65 -8.72
N ASN A 36 -1.42 -7.73 -8.41
CA ASN A 36 -1.19 -7.27 -7.05
C ASN A 36 -2.33 -6.35 -6.60
N LEU A 37 -2.76 -6.49 -5.34
CA LEU A 37 -3.76 -5.65 -4.70
C LEU A 37 -3.07 -4.52 -3.94
N PHE A 38 -3.35 -3.29 -4.30
CA PHE A 38 -2.80 -2.10 -3.65
C PHE A 38 -3.80 -1.48 -2.70
N ILE A 39 -3.32 -1.05 -1.52
CA ILE A 39 -4.08 -0.27 -0.55
C ILE A 39 -3.31 1.01 -0.28
N LEU A 40 -3.97 2.15 -0.44
CA LEU A 40 -3.43 3.47 -0.08
C LEU A 40 -4.30 4.07 1.01
N ALA A 41 -3.67 4.52 2.08
CA ALA A 41 -4.33 5.09 3.24
C ALA A 41 -3.51 6.24 3.85
N GLY A 42 -4.13 6.97 4.76
CA GLY A 42 -3.53 8.12 5.46
C GLY A 42 -3.43 9.37 4.59
N GLN A 43 -3.50 10.54 5.20
CA GLN A 43 -3.56 11.81 4.48
C GLN A 43 -2.17 12.37 4.17
N GLU A 44 -1.33 12.50 5.20
CA GLU A 44 0.06 12.97 5.09
C GLU A 44 1.05 11.83 5.41
N GLU A 45 0.58 10.80 6.11
CA GLU A 45 1.35 9.63 6.56
C GLU A 45 1.68 8.66 5.41
N GLU A 46 1.07 8.89 4.24
CA GLU A 46 1.34 8.19 2.99
C GLU A 46 1.48 6.67 3.11
N ILE A 47 0.52 6.04 3.77
CA ILE A 47 0.53 4.61 4.04
C ILE A 47 0.19 3.81 2.77
N GLU A 48 1.05 2.86 2.39
CA GLU A 48 0.87 2.04 1.20
C GLU A 48 1.14 0.55 1.47
N PHE A 49 0.21 -0.30 1.03
CA PHE A 49 0.36 -1.76 1.01
C PHE A 49 0.18 -2.31 -0.39
N GLU A 50 0.81 -3.45 -0.65
CA GLU A 50 0.70 -4.22 -1.87
C GLU A 50 0.65 -5.71 -1.56
N ILE A 51 -0.30 -6.43 -2.10
CA ILE A 51 -0.58 -7.81 -1.75
C ILE A 51 -0.50 -8.65 -3.01
N ALA A 52 0.47 -9.54 -3.09
CA ALA A 52 0.67 -10.38 -4.27
C ALA A 52 -0.44 -11.45 -4.40
N PRO A 53 -0.75 -11.94 -5.61
CA PRO A 53 -1.85 -12.88 -5.85
C PRO A 53 -1.56 -14.32 -5.39
N GLY A 54 -0.33 -14.80 -5.58
CA GLY A 54 0.10 -16.17 -5.28
C GLY A 54 0.84 -16.32 -3.94
N TRP A 55 1.11 -15.22 -3.27
CA TRP A 55 1.68 -15.17 -1.94
C TRP A 55 0.60 -14.59 -1.04
N GLY A 56 0.09 -15.37 -0.10
CA GLY A 56 -0.63 -14.81 1.04
C GLY A 56 0.37 -13.95 1.80
N GLY A 57 0.57 -12.71 1.36
CA GLY A 57 1.60 -11.79 1.84
C GLY A 57 1.29 -10.38 1.35
N ALA A 58 1.12 -9.45 2.30
CA ALA A 58 1.06 -8.03 2.03
C ALA A 58 2.43 -7.41 2.29
N VAL A 59 3.02 -6.87 1.24
CA VAL A 59 4.23 -6.05 1.25
C VAL A 59 3.83 -4.62 1.60
N MET A 60 4.22 -4.18 2.79
CA MET A 60 4.22 -2.76 3.16
C MET A 60 5.57 -2.17 2.77
N SER A 61 5.58 -0.93 2.31
CA SER A 61 6.80 -0.25 1.88
C SER A 61 6.99 1.07 2.60
N GLN A 62 8.19 1.27 3.14
CA GLN A 62 8.67 2.54 3.68
C GLN A 62 9.26 3.39 2.54
N ILE A 63 8.86 4.66 2.44
CA ILE A 63 9.46 5.62 1.52
C ILE A 63 10.27 6.64 2.33
N ASP A 64 11.54 6.80 2.01
CA ASP A 64 12.41 7.87 2.51
C ASP A 64 12.45 8.99 1.45
N TYR A 65 12.07 10.21 1.87
CA TYR A 65 11.78 11.36 1.00
C TYR A 65 12.85 12.45 1.02
N THR A 66 14.11 12.11 1.28
CA THR A 66 15.20 13.11 1.29
C THR A 66 15.67 13.59 -0.09
N ALA A 67 15.02 13.19 -1.19
CA ALA A 67 15.38 13.64 -2.54
C ALA A 67 14.17 14.13 -3.38
N ILE A 68 14.04 15.47 -3.45
CA ILE A 68 13.47 16.28 -4.57
C ILE A 68 11.98 16.03 -4.90
N MET A 69 11.14 17.05 -4.67
CA MET A 69 9.70 17.16 -5.02
C MET A 69 9.27 16.27 -6.22
N SER A 70 8.33 15.33 -6.03
CA SER A 70 7.51 14.77 -7.14
C SER A 70 6.53 13.65 -6.76
N ASP A 71 6.73 12.82 -5.72
CA ASP A 71 5.84 11.65 -5.52
C ASP A 71 4.60 11.93 -4.69
N GLN A 72 4.73 12.74 -3.64
CA GLN A 72 3.59 13.17 -2.83
C GLN A 72 2.63 14.01 -3.70
N GLU A 73 3.20 14.83 -4.59
CA GLU A 73 2.46 15.63 -5.56
C GLU A 73 1.82 14.74 -6.63
N LEU A 74 2.55 13.77 -7.19
CA LEU A 74 1.99 12.79 -8.13
C LEU A 74 0.90 11.95 -7.46
N ARG A 75 1.09 11.60 -6.17
CA ARG A 75 0.12 10.89 -5.35
C ARG A 75 -1.14 11.71 -5.16
N ARG A 76 -0.97 12.95 -4.71
CA ARG A 76 -2.07 13.90 -4.50
C ARG A 76 -2.81 14.16 -5.82
N TYR A 77 -2.08 14.32 -6.92
CA TYR A 77 -2.62 14.53 -8.25
C TYR A 77 -3.49 13.35 -8.68
N PHE A 78 -2.96 12.11 -8.68
CA PHE A 78 -3.78 10.97 -9.12
C PHE A 78 -4.97 10.72 -8.17
N LEU A 79 -4.82 10.97 -6.86
CA LEU A 79 -5.92 10.81 -5.91
C LEU A 79 -7.06 11.80 -6.17
N ASN A 80 -6.74 12.98 -6.68
CA ASN A 80 -7.68 14.03 -7.08
C ASN A 80 -8.17 13.87 -8.53
N HIS A 81 -7.46 13.11 -9.37
CA HIS A 81 -7.74 12.88 -10.79
C HIS A 81 -7.82 11.36 -11.08
N ARG A 82 -8.75 10.66 -10.43
CA ARG A 82 -8.81 9.19 -10.43
C ARG A 82 -9.19 8.60 -11.78
N GLU A 83 -9.84 9.39 -12.63
CA GLU A 83 -10.18 9.10 -14.02
C GLU A 83 -8.95 9.12 -14.94
N ASP A 84 -7.87 9.80 -14.54
CA ASP A 84 -6.62 9.83 -15.28
C ASP A 84 -5.81 8.55 -15.01
N GLN A 85 -6.12 7.52 -15.80
CA GLN A 85 -5.42 6.25 -15.75
C GLN A 85 -3.92 6.39 -16.05
N ALA A 86 -3.50 7.40 -16.83
CA ALA A 86 -2.10 7.63 -17.13
C ALA A 86 -1.33 8.12 -15.89
N ALA A 87 -1.94 9.00 -15.09
CA ALA A 87 -1.40 9.43 -13.80
C ALA A 87 -1.23 8.25 -12.82
N PHE A 88 -2.23 7.37 -12.75
CA PHE A 88 -2.15 6.16 -11.92
C PHE A 88 -1.04 5.20 -12.39
N VAL A 89 -0.92 4.98 -13.72
CA VAL A 89 0.14 4.15 -14.30
C VAL A 89 1.52 4.75 -14.08
N ALA A 90 1.68 6.07 -14.21
CA ALA A 90 2.93 6.77 -13.95
C ALA A 90 3.36 6.62 -12.49
N TYR A 91 2.42 6.76 -11.55
CA TYR A 91 2.65 6.52 -10.13
C TYR A 91 3.09 5.07 -9.87
N LEU A 92 2.40 4.07 -10.43
CA LEU A 92 2.77 2.66 -10.30
C LEU A 92 4.15 2.35 -10.92
N ALA A 93 4.46 2.93 -12.08
CA ALA A 93 5.74 2.73 -12.75
C ALA A 93 6.90 3.24 -11.91
N ARG A 94 6.78 4.47 -11.39
CA ARG A 94 7.79 5.10 -10.53
C ARG A 94 7.94 4.37 -9.19
N ARG A 95 6.85 3.81 -8.68
CA ARG A 95 6.86 2.93 -7.52
C ARG A 95 7.66 1.63 -7.75
N ARG A 96 7.53 1.01 -8.93
CA ARG A 96 8.25 -0.25 -9.27
C ARG A 96 9.75 -0.08 -9.44
N GLU A 97 10.23 1.09 -9.82
CA GLU A 97 11.66 1.37 -9.99
C GLU A 97 12.44 1.40 -8.66
N ARG A 98 11.74 1.40 -7.51
CA ARG A 98 12.37 1.47 -6.19
C ARG A 98 12.54 0.09 -5.58
N LYS A 99 13.76 -0.20 -5.09
CA LYS A 99 14.00 -1.34 -4.20
C LYS A 99 13.32 -1.07 -2.85
N ARG A 100 12.32 -1.89 -2.51
CA ARG A 100 11.58 -1.80 -1.26
C ARG A 100 11.84 -3.04 -0.40
N PRO A 101 12.14 -2.90 0.90
CA PRO A 101 12.28 -4.04 1.80
C PRO A 101 10.91 -4.66 2.11
N VAL A 102 10.83 -5.99 2.09
CA VAL A 102 9.61 -6.73 2.45
C VAL A 102 9.49 -6.79 3.97
N ILE A 103 8.46 -6.18 4.53
CA ILE A 103 8.29 -6.05 5.99
C ILE A 103 7.72 -7.33 6.63
N THR A 104 6.75 -7.99 6.01
CA THR A 104 6.16 -9.25 6.50
C THR A 104 5.35 -9.97 5.41
N THR A 105 4.85 -11.18 5.70
CA THR A 105 4.01 -12.01 4.82
C THR A 105 2.79 -12.50 5.60
N VAL A 106 1.69 -12.94 4.99
CA VAL A 106 0.43 -13.18 5.74
C VAL A 106 0.41 -14.50 6.47
N ASN A 107 1.30 -15.41 6.08
CA ASN A 107 1.63 -16.60 6.85
C ASN A 107 2.64 -16.33 7.97
N ASP A 108 3.14 -15.09 8.10
CA ASP A 108 3.99 -14.69 9.21
C ASP A 108 3.15 -14.72 10.49
N PRO A 109 3.51 -15.54 11.49
CA PRO A 109 2.81 -15.58 12.77
C PRO A 109 2.75 -14.20 13.44
N ASP A 110 3.78 -13.39 13.18
CA ASP A 110 3.93 -12.05 13.73
C ASP A 110 3.41 -10.96 12.78
N PHE A 111 2.62 -11.31 11.75
CA PHE A 111 2.13 -10.37 10.74
C PHE A 111 1.53 -9.12 11.38
N ASP A 112 0.59 -9.28 12.31
CA ASP A 112 -0.07 -8.12 12.93
C ASP A 112 0.91 -7.26 13.74
N ALA A 113 1.87 -7.88 14.43
CA ALA A 113 2.87 -7.19 15.24
C ALA A 113 3.90 -6.44 14.38
N LYS A 114 4.31 -7.02 13.25
CA LYS A 114 5.24 -6.38 12.29
C LYS A 114 4.58 -5.23 11.56
N ILE A 115 3.32 -5.38 11.18
CA ILE A 115 2.54 -4.28 10.60
C ILE A 115 2.40 -3.15 11.62
N LEU A 116 1.97 -3.44 12.85
CA LEU A 116 1.86 -2.42 13.91
C LEU A 116 3.19 -1.72 14.19
N THR A 117 4.29 -2.46 14.27
CA THR A 117 5.63 -1.90 14.51
C THR A 117 6.03 -0.94 13.41
N ALA A 118 5.89 -1.35 12.15
CA ALA A 118 6.36 -0.54 11.05
C ALA A 118 5.44 0.66 10.75
N ILE A 119 4.13 0.60 11.08
CA ILE A 119 3.30 1.81 11.04
C ILE A 119 3.61 2.73 12.24
N ARG A 120 3.89 2.21 13.45
CA ARG A 120 4.32 3.05 14.58
C ARG A 120 5.64 3.76 14.33
N GLN A 121 6.56 3.16 13.57
CA GLN A 121 7.79 3.82 13.16
C GLN A 121 7.55 4.99 12.17
N GLN A 122 6.33 5.16 11.64
CA GLN A 122 5.95 6.27 10.76
C GLN A 122 5.26 7.44 11.49
N LEU A 123 4.82 7.26 12.74
CA LEU A 123 4.23 8.32 13.59
C LEU A 123 5.32 9.01 14.42
#